data_AF-A0A2T4S7W9-F1
#
_entry.id   AF-A0A2T4S7W9-F1
#
_cell.length_a   1.000
_cell.length_b   1.000
_cell.length_c   1.000
_cell.angle_alpha   90.00
_cell.angle_beta   90.00
_cell.angle_gamma   90.00
#
_symmetry.space_group_name_H-M   'P 1'
#
loop_
_entity.id
_entity.type
_entity.pdbx_description
1 polymer ?
#
loop_
_entity_poly.entity_id
_entity_poly.type
_entity_poly.pdbx_seq_one_letter_code
_entity_poly.pdbx_strand_id
1 'polypeptide(L)' 'MENSILWSRKFIPVYFIVAFLSFALFKFYIQTDNYSVYILVILVLGLGIASCMYNFKKNKNQHSK' A
#
# COMPACT_ATOMS: atom_id res chain seq x y z
N MET A 1 0.37 5.16 18.50
CA MET A 1 -0.06 5.20 17.08
C MET A 1 -1.40 4.48 16.91
N GLU A 2 -2.40 4.73 17.76
CA GLU A 2 -3.65 3.96 17.71
C GLU A 2 -4.68 4.53 16.72
N ASN A 3 -4.49 5.79 16.30
CA ASN A 3 -5.42 6.52 15.41
C ASN A 3 -4.83 6.86 14.04
N SER A 4 -3.69 6.26 13.66
CA SER A 4 -3.08 6.56 12.37
C SER A 4 -3.83 5.88 11.23
N ILE A 5 -4.49 6.69 10.40
CA ILE A 5 -5.24 6.27 9.20
C ILE A 5 -4.38 5.39 8.28
N LEU A 6 -3.08 5.70 8.17
CA LEU A 6 -2.14 4.95 7.33
C LEU A 6 -1.98 3.48 7.74
N TRP A 7 -2.13 3.17 9.02
CA TRP A 7 -1.99 1.82 9.57
C TRP A 7 -3.34 1.16 9.85
N SER A 8 -4.44 1.82 9.47
CA SER A 8 -5.78 1.26 9.63
C SER A 8 -5.99 0.08 8.69
N ARG A 9 -6.53 -1.02 9.22
CA ARG A 9 -6.85 -2.22 8.44
C ARG A 9 -7.78 -1.92 7.26
N LYS A 10 -8.66 -0.92 7.40
CA LYS A 10 -9.58 -0.48 6.33
C LYS A 10 -8.85 0.22 5.17
N PHE A 11 -7.67 0.77 5.42
CA PHE A 11 -6.89 1.52 4.44
C PHE A 11 -5.94 0.63 3.62
N ILE A 12 -5.71 -0.61 4.07
CA ILE A 12 -4.92 -1.63 3.35
C ILE A 12 -5.34 -1.78 1.87
N PRO A 13 -6.63 -2.04 1.55
CA PRO A 13 -7.05 -2.18 0.15
C PRO A 13 -6.83 -0.92 -0.68
N VAL A 14 -6.86 0.27 -0.07
CA VAL A 14 -6.66 1.56 -0.75
C VAL A 14 -5.25 1.64 -1.35
N TYR A 15 -4.22 1.14 -0.66
CA TYR A 15 -2.86 1.13 -1.20
C TYR A 15 -2.75 0.34 -2.51
N PHE A 16 -3.38 -0.84 -2.58
CA PHE A 16 -3.35 -1.67 -3.78
C PHE A 16 -4.14 -1.05 -4.93
N ILE A 17 -5.29 -0.43 -4.64
CA ILE A 17 -6.09 0.29 -5.63
C ILE A 17 -5.28 1.47 -6.19
N VAL A 18 -4.66 2.28 -5.33
CA VAL A 18 -3.86 3.44 -5.76
C VAL A 18 -2.64 3.00 -6.56
N ALA A 19 -1.95 1.93 -6.16
CA ALA A 19 -0.82 1.38 -6.91
C ALA A 19 -1.25 0.92 -8.31
N PHE A 20 -2.39 0.21 -8.39
CA PHE A 20 -2.94 -0.26 -9.67
C PHE A 20 -3.40 0.90 -10.56
N LEU A 21 -4.14 1.88 -10.02
CA LEU A 21 -4.58 3.06 -10.76
C LEU A 21 -3.38 3.87 -11.28
N SER A 22 -2.37 4.07 -10.44
CA SER A 22 -1.15 4.78 -10.82
C SER A 22 -0.44 4.06 -11.97
N PHE A 23 -0.25 2.74 -11.83
CA PHE A 23 0.34 1.92 -12.89
C PHE A 23 -0.47 2.01 -14.18
N ALA A 24 -1.79 1.85 -14.11
CA ALA A 24 -2.66 1.89 -15.27
C ALA A 24 -2.64 3.25 -15.96
N LEU A 25 -2.68 4.35 -15.19
CA LEU A 25 -2.60 5.71 -15.72
C LEU A 25 -1.29 5.93 -16.46
N PHE A 26 -0.16 5.61 -15.83
CA PHE A 26 1.13 5.84 -16.46
C PHE A 26 1.37 4.94 -17.68
N LYS A 27 0.99 3.66 -17.60
CA LYS A 27 1.27 2.70 -18.67
C LYS A 27 0.29 2.77 -19.84
N PHE A 28 -1.01 2.93 -19.58
CA PHE A 28 -2.03 2.92 -20.64
C PHE A 28 -2.42 4.31 -21.13
N TYR A 29 -2.53 5.29 -20.22
CA TYR A 29 -2.98 6.63 -20.59
C TYR A 29 -1.82 7.51 -21.05
N ILE A 30 -0.76 7.60 -20.24
CA ILE A 30 0.42 8.43 -20.56
C ILE A 30 1.38 7.70 -21.52
N GLN A 31 1.30 6.36 -21.58
CA GLN A 31 2.19 5.51 -22.38
C GLN A 31 3.67 5.77 -22.12
N THR A 32 4.00 6.11 -20.87
CA THR A 32 5.39 6.37 -20.51
C THR A 32 6.11 5.04 -20.27
N ASP A 33 7.24 4.86 -20.95
CA ASP A 33 8.15 3.73 -20.71
C ASP A 33 9.25 4.06 -19.70
N ASN A 34 9.10 5.17 -18.98
CA ASN A 34 10.06 5.59 -17.98
C ASN A 34 10.02 4.67 -16.75
N TYR A 35 11.17 4.08 -16.43
CA TYR A 35 11.35 3.24 -15.24
C TYR A 35 10.99 3.94 -13.92
N SER A 36 11.04 5.28 -13.89
CA SER A 36 10.65 6.07 -12.70
C SER A 36 9.22 5.83 -12.23
N VAL A 37 8.30 5.45 -13.12
CA VAL A 37 6.91 5.16 -12.74
C VAL A 37 6.83 3.98 -11.78
N TYR A 38 7.65 2.96 -12.00
CA TYR A 38 7.67 1.77 -11.16
C TYR A 38 8.15 2.07 -9.75
N ILE A 39 8.99 3.09 -9.56
CA ILE A 39 9.47 3.52 -8.23
C ILE A 39 8.27 3.93 -7.37
N LEU A 40 7.36 4.75 -7.91
CA LEU A 40 6.18 5.22 -7.19
C LEU A 40 5.22 4.06 -6.89
N VAL A 41 4.99 3.17 -7.85
CA VAL A 41 4.14 1.98 -7.67
C VAL A 41 4.71 1.04 -6.60
N ILE A 42 6.01 0.78 -6.62
CA ILE A 42 6.70 -0.08 -5.64
C ILE A 42 6.65 0.54 -4.24
N LEU A 43 6.80 1.87 -4.11
CA LEU A 43 6.67 2.56 -2.82
C LEU A 43 5.28 2.38 -2.22
N VAL A 44 4.22 2.57 -3.01
CA VAL A 44 2.83 2.40 -2.55
C VAL A 44 2.54 0.94 -2.19
N LEU A 45 3.04 -0.01 -2.98
CA LEU A 45 2.95 -1.44 -2.65
C LEU A 45 3.68 -1.78 -1.34
N GLY A 46 4.87 -1.22 -1.14
CA GLY A 46 5.65 -1.38 0.08
C GLY A 46 4.89 -0.88 1.32
N LEU A 47 4.21 0.27 1.22
CA LEU A 47 3.34 0.78 2.29
C LEU A 47 2.15 -0.16 2.58
N GLY A 48 1.54 -0.73 1.54
CA GLY A 48 0.47 -1.73 1.69
C GLY A 48 0.97 -2.98 2.45
N ILE A 49 2.12 -3.53 2.07
CA ILE A 49 2.74 -4.69 2.72
C ILE A 49 3.13 -4.37 4.16
N ALA A 50 3.75 -3.20 4.41
CA ALA A 50 4.10 -2.76 5.75
C ALA A 50 2.85 -2.64 6.64
N SER A 51 1.76 -2.08 6.10
CA SER A 51 0.48 -1.95 6.81
C SER A 51 -0.13 -3.32 7.15
N CYS A 52 -0.05 -4.29 6.23
CA CYS A 52 -0.41 -5.68 6.50
C CYS A 52 0.42 -6.28 7.63
N MET A 53 1.75 -6.14 7.58
CA MET A 53 2.67 -6.71 8.57
C MET A 53 2.44 -6.10 9.96
N TYR A 54 2.24 -4.78 10.04
CA TYR A 54 1.90 -4.08 11.27
C TYR A 54 0.59 -4.59 11.88
N ASN A 55 -0.47 -4.70 11.06
CA ASN A 55 -1.78 -5.19 11.52
C ASN A 55 -1.73 -6.67 11.92
N PHE A 56 -0.94 -7.49 11.24
CA PHE A 56 -0.72 -8.89 11.61
C PHE A 56 -0.05 -9.02 12.97
N LYS A 57 1.04 -8.27 13.21
CA LYS A 57 1.74 -8.23 14.50
C LYS A 57 0.83 -7.70 15.62
N LYS A 58 0.04 -6.65 15.35
CA LYS A 58 -0.94 -6.11 16.30
C LYS A 58 -1.98 -7.16 16.71
N ASN A 59 -2.53 -7.90 15.74
CA ASN A 59 -3.52 -8.94 16.01
C ASN A 59 -2.96 -10.10 16.84
N LYS A 60 -1.71 -10.52 16.57
CA LYS A 60 -1.01 -11.56 17.36
C LYS A 60 -0.81 -11.13 18.82
N ASN A 61 -0.46 -9.87 19.05
CA ASN A 61 -0.28 -9.33 20.40
C ASN A 61 -1.60 -9.17 21.17
N GLN A 62 -2.73 -9.03 20.48
CA GLN A 62 -4.05 -8.97 21.11
C GLN A 62 -4.57 -10.36 21.50
N HIS A 63 -4.23 -11.40 20.74
CA HIS A 63 -4.65 -12.78 21.02
C HIS A 63 -3.73 -13.52 22.02
N SER A 64 -2.64 -12.87 22.45
CA SER A 64 -1.67 -13.40 23.45
C SER A 64 -1.86 -12.76 24.84
N LYS A 65 -2.87 -11.92 25.02
CA LYS A 65 -3.29 -11.30 26.29
C LYS A 65 -4.62 -11.91 26.71
#